data_AF-A0A7V6UA47-F1
#
_entry.id   AF-A0A7V6UA47-F1
#
_cell.length_a   1.000
_cell.length_b   1.000
_cell.length_c   1.000
_cell.angle_alpha   90.00
_cell.angle_beta   90.00
_cell.angle_gamma   90.00
#
_symmetry.space_group_name_H-M   'P 1'
#
loop_
_entity.id
_entity.type
_entity.pdbx_description
1 polymer ?
#
loop_
_entity_poly.entity_id
_entity_poly.type
_entity_poly.pdbx_seq_one_letter_code
_entity_poly.pdbx_strand_id
1 'polypeptide(L)'
;MAVGKYNPYEEFLEVMDKAASLLGLERKDYEALRYPERELKVSIPVEMDDGSVRIFEGYRVQHSSSRGPCKGGIRYHQDTDIDEVRALAAWMTFKCAVVNIPYGGAKGAVKVNPRELSKGELKRLTRRYTAMILPLIGPEKDIPAPDVNTTPEIMGWIMDTYSMFKGYTVHGVVTGKPVEIGGSLGRKEATGRGITIITKEILEKMNIPLKGIRIAIQGMGNVGGTSAKLLYKMGAKIVAVSDVSGGLYCEAGLDIEDILKYINNDGKSYNLLSGYNKDGVKHITNEELLTSDVDVLIPAALE
;
A
#
# COMPACT_ATOMS: atom_id res chain seq x y z
N MET A 1 -9.95 -6.49 -33.03
CA MET A 1 -8.61 -6.28 -32.43
C MET A 1 -8.78 -6.59 -30.95
N ALA A 2 -8.02 -7.54 -30.42
CA ALA A 2 -8.07 -7.81 -28.98
C ALA A 2 -7.63 -6.53 -28.26
N VAL A 3 -8.49 -6.00 -27.39
CA VAL A 3 -8.10 -4.95 -26.44
C VAL A 3 -6.91 -5.50 -25.67
N GLY A 4 -5.74 -4.86 -25.79
CA GLY A 4 -4.53 -5.29 -25.09
C GLY A 4 -4.83 -5.38 -23.59
N LYS A 5 -4.40 -6.48 -22.96
CA LYS A 5 -4.50 -6.62 -21.50
C LYS A 5 -3.76 -5.42 -20.87
N TYR A 6 -4.43 -4.67 -19.99
CA TYR A 6 -3.81 -3.56 -19.27
C TYR A 6 -2.49 -4.00 -18.61
N ASN A 7 -1.43 -3.24 -18.85
CA ASN A 7 -0.10 -3.48 -18.30
C ASN A 7 0.33 -2.26 -17.46
N PRO A 8 0.39 -2.38 -16.12
CA PRO A 8 0.73 -1.25 -15.25
C PRO A 8 2.17 -0.77 -15.46
N TYR A 9 3.07 -1.61 -16.00
CA TYR A 9 4.44 -1.18 -16.27
C TYR A 9 4.52 -0.31 -17.54
N GLU A 10 3.74 -0.64 -18.57
CA GLU A 10 3.64 0.21 -19.77
C GLU A 10 3.08 1.59 -19.41
N GLU A 11 2.04 1.66 -18.57
CA GLU A 11 1.52 2.93 -18.07
C GLU A 11 2.59 3.74 -17.32
N PHE A 12 3.36 3.09 -16.42
CA PHE A 12 4.48 3.75 -15.75
C PHE A 12 5.50 4.33 -16.74
N LEU A 13 5.83 3.59 -17.80
CA LEU A 13 6.76 4.06 -18.84
C LEU A 13 6.21 5.28 -19.59
N GLU A 14 4.92 5.31 -19.90
CA GLU A 14 4.26 6.46 -20.53
C GLU A 14 4.29 7.70 -19.62
N VAL A 15 4.00 7.54 -18.34
CA VAL A 15 4.04 8.65 -17.37
C VAL A 15 5.46 9.19 -17.21
N MET A 16 6.46 8.30 -17.15
CA MET A 16 7.86 8.70 -17.08
C MET A 16 8.32 9.42 -18.35
N ASP A 17 7.97 8.93 -19.55
CA ASP A 17 8.31 9.59 -20.82
C ASP A 17 7.71 10.99 -20.87
N LYS A 18 6.45 11.14 -20.43
CA LYS A 18 5.80 12.44 -20.33
C LYS A 18 6.51 13.37 -19.36
N ALA A 19 6.90 12.87 -18.18
CA ALA A 19 7.64 13.65 -17.19
C ALA A 19 9.03 14.08 -17.71
N ALA A 20 9.76 13.17 -18.37
CA ALA A 20 11.06 13.45 -18.96
C ALA A 20 10.97 14.52 -20.07
N SER A 21 9.95 14.42 -20.92
CA SER A 21 9.65 15.40 -21.97
C SER A 21 9.36 16.80 -21.39
N LEU A 22 8.57 16.89 -20.31
CA LEU A 22 8.31 18.15 -19.62
C LEU A 22 9.57 18.79 -19.01
N LEU A 23 10.58 17.99 -18.68
CA LEU A 23 11.86 18.45 -18.17
C LEU A 23 12.88 18.75 -19.28
N GLY A 24 12.55 18.49 -20.54
CA GLY A 24 13.46 18.64 -21.67
C GLY A 24 14.61 17.62 -21.67
N LEU A 25 14.41 16.46 -21.02
CA LEU A 25 15.39 15.38 -21.00
C LEU A 25 15.35 14.60 -22.31
N GLU A 26 16.53 14.21 -22.79
CA GLU A 26 16.66 13.28 -23.90
C GLU A 26 16.55 11.84 -23.40
N ARG A 27 16.17 10.93 -24.30
CA ARG A 27 16.00 9.52 -23.95
C ARG A 27 17.21 8.89 -23.24
N LYS A 28 18.42 9.28 -23.67
CA LYS A 28 19.68 8.83 -23.08
C LYS A 28 19.83 9.17 -21.59
N ASP A 29 19.15 10.21 -21.11
CA ASP A 29 19.28 10.71 -19.74
C ASP A 29 18.53 9.83 -18.73
N TYR A 30 17.51 9.09 -19.18
CA TYR A 30 16.65 8.27 -18.32
C TYR A 30 16.39 6.86 -18.83
N GLU A 31 17.05 6.41 -19.92
CA GLU A 31 16.90 5.06 -20.48
C GLU A 31 17.09 3.98 -19.39
N ALA A 32 18.09 4.14 -18.52
CA ALA A 32 18.35 3.19 -17.44
C ALA A 32 17.18 3.07 -16.44
N LEU A 33 16.39 4.13 -16.25
CA LEU A 33 15.22 4.13 -15.36
C LEU A 33 13.98 3.48 -15.99
N ARG A 34 14.08 3.03 -17.24
CA ARG A 34 13.03 2.25 -17.92
C ARG A 34 13.16 0.75 -17.77
N TYR A 35 14.20 0.31 -17.09
CA TYR A 35 14.46 -1.09 -16.87
C TYR A 35 14.79 -1.29 -15.40
N PRO A 36 14.19 -2.29 -14.74
CA PRO A 36 14.58 -2.62 -13.40
C PRO A 36 16.02 -3.17 -13.39
N GLU A 37 16.83 -2.72 -12.45
CA GLU A 37 18.21 -3.20 -12.27
C GLU A 37 18.27 -4.72 -12.05
N ARG A 38 17.30 -5.28 -11.30
CA ARG A 38 17.23 -6.73 -11.02
C ARG A 38 15.81 -7.21 -10.82
N GLU A 39 15.56 -8.44 -11.26
CA GLU A 39 14.31 -9.17 -11.02
C GLU A 39 14.62 -10.58 -10.56
N LEU A 40 13.99 -10.99 -9.45
CA LEU A 40 14.09 -12.34 -8.94
C LEU A 40 12.70 -12.95 -8.86
N LYS A 41 12.47 -13.99 -9.65
CA LYS A 41 11.30 -14.88 -9.57
C LYS A 41 11.70 -16.15 -8.83
N VAL A 42 10.89 -16.58 -7.86
CA VAL A 42 11.14 -17.76 -7.03
C VAL A 42 9.92 -18.68 -7.00
N SER A 43 10.17 -19.98 -7.02
CA SER A 43 9.17 -21.01 -6.71
C SER A 43 9.28 -21.36 -5.23
N ILE A 44 8.19 -21.21 -4.49
CA ILE A 44 8.14 -21.30 -3.03
C ILE A 44 7.39 -22.58 -2.65
N PRO A 45 8.07 -23.71 -2.43
CA PRO A 45 7.43 -24.92 -1.93
C PRO A 45 7.03 -24.76 -0.47
N VAL A 46 5.78 -25.08 -0.15
CA VAL A 46 5.23 -25.05 1.20
C VAL A 46 4.47 -26.35 1.46
N GLU A 47 4.83 -27.05 2.52
CA GLU A 47 4.02 -28.14 3.07
C GLU A 47 2.77 -27.55 3.73
N MET A 48 1.61 -28.00 3.29
CA MET A 48 0.28 -27.59 3.74
C MET A 48 -0.09 -28.35 5.02
N ASP A 49 -1.11 -27.90 5.75
CA ASP A 49 -1.49 -28.56 7.02
C ASP A 49 -2.07 -29.97 6.81
N ASP A 50 -2.53 -30.30 5.59
CA ASP A 50 -2.97 -31.65 5.19
C ASP A 50 -1.81 -32.58 4.75
N GLY A 51 -0.57 -32.09 4.79
CA GLY A 51 0.64 -32.82 4.38
C GLY A 51 0.93 -32.77 2.88
N SER A 52 0.07 -32.14 2.05
CA SER A 52 0.37 -31.90 0.65
C SER A 52 1.44 -30.80 0.49
N VAL A 53 2.07 -30.72 -0.69
CA VAL A 53 3.01 -29.63 -1.02
C VAL A 53 2.41 -28.75 -2.10
N ARG A 54 2.27 -27.45 -1.80
CA ARG A 54 1.86 -26.43 -2.78
C ARG A 54 3.06 -25.57 -3.16
N ILE A 55 3.19 -25.25 -4.44
CA ILE A 55 4.20 -24.32 -4.95
C ILE A 55 3.54 -22.97 -5.17
N PHE A 56 4.07 -21.92 -4.55
CA PHE A 56 3.67 -20.54 -4.78
C PHE A 56 4.71 -19.81 -5.62
N GLU A 57 4.24 -18.83 -6.38
CA GLU A 57 5.10 -17.96 -7.18
C GLU A 57 5.41 -16.68 -6.37
N GLY A 58 6.69 -16.32 -6.29
CA GLY A 58 7.14 -15.10 -5.62
C GLY A 58 8.05 -14.24 -6.47
N TYR A 59 8.06 -12.96 -6.18
CA TYR A 59 8.83 -11.95 -6.90
C TYR A 59 9.56 -11.01 -5.93
N ARG A 60 10.75 -10.55 -6.31
CA ARG A 60 11.39 -9.35 -5.77
C ARG A 60 12.07 -8.59 -6.90
N VAL A 61 11.57 -7.40 -7.19
CA VAL A 61 12.09 -6.49 -8.22
C VAL A 61 12.78 -5.32 -7.54
N GLN A 62 14.03 -5.05 -7.93
CA GLN A 62 14.79 -3.86 -7.57
C GLN A 62 14.85 -2.99 -8.82
N HIS A 63 14.12 -1.87 -8.81
CA HIS A 63 14.00 -1.02 -9.98
C HIS A 63 15.23 -0.14 -10.16
N SER A 64 15.57 0.67 -9.16
CA SER A 64 16.83 1.41 -9.16
C SER A 64 17.37 1.56 -7.75
N SER A 65 18.69 1.44 -7.58
CA SER A 65 19.46 1.67 -6.36
C SER A 65 20.29 2.95 -6.40
N SER A 66 20.10 3.79 -7.44
CA SER A 66 20.90 5.00 -7.70
C SER A 66 21.02 5.99 -6.53
N ARG A 67 20.00 6.09 -5.67
CA ARG A 67 19.99 6.98 -4.50
C ARG A 67 20.30 6.30 -3.16
N GLY A 68 20.53 4.99 -3.16
CA GLY A 68 20.76 4.19 -1.95
C GLY A 68 20.08 2.83 -2.00
N PRO A 69 20.01 2.13 -0.84
CA PRO A 69 19.38 0.81 -0.74
C PRO A 69 17.94 0.82 -1.29
N CYS A 70 17.51 -0.28 -1.90
CA CYS A 70 16.16 -0.35 -2.42
C CYS A 70 15.13 -0.43 -1.30
N LYS A 71 13.96 0.16 -1.51
CA LYS A 71 12.86 0.15 -0.54
C LYS A 71 11.55 -0.20 -1.20
N GLY A 72 10.82 -1.13 -0.59
CA GLY A 72 9.38 -1.23 -0.82
C GLY A 72 8.74 -2.54 -0.40
N GLY A 73 7.42 -2.54 -0.43
CA GLY A 73 6.58 -3.52 0.23
C GLY A 73 6.59 -4.93 -0.38
N ILE A 74 5.99 -5.87 0.33
CA ILE A 74 5.67 -7.22 -0.16
C ILE A 74 4.15 -7.39 -0.17
N ARG A 75 3.57 -7.69 -1.33
CA ARG A 75 2.13 -7.90 -1.53
C ARG A 75 1.78 -9.39 -1.57
N TYR A 76 0.75 -9.82 -0.86
CA TYR A 76 0.19 -11.17 -0.97
C TYR A 76 -1.18 -11.08 -1.63
N HIS A 77 -1.27 -11.42 -2.92
CA HIS A 77 -2.50 -11.33 -3.69
C HIS A 77 -2.56 -12.38 -4.80
N GLN A 78 -3.72 -12.95 -5.05
CA GLN A 78 -3.91 -14.02 -6.03
C GLN A 78 -3.73 -13.54 -7.48
N ASP A 79 -3.98 -12.26 -7.74
CA ASP A 79 -3.93 -11.68 -9.10
C ASP A 79 -2.59 -11.03 -9.43
N THR A 80 -1.62 -11.04 -8.51
CA THR A 80 -0.33 -10.41 -8.78
C THR A 80 0.46 -11.12 -9.88
N ASP A 81 1.08 -10.31 -10.75
CA ASP A 81 2.02 -10.73 -11.77
C ASP A 81 3.29 -9.86 -11.79
N ILE A 82 4.25 -10.23 -12.64
CA ILE A 82 5.56 -9.56 -12.68
C ILE A 82 5.47 -8.09 -13.13
N ASP A 83 4.55 -7.75 -14.03
CA ASP A 83 4.44 -6.40 -14.58
C ASP A 83 3.87 -5.43 -13.53
N GLU A 84 2.92 -5.90 -12.73
CA GLU A 84 2.49 -5.18 -11.53
C GLU A 84 3.66 -4.91 -10.56
N VAL A 85 4.48 -5.94 -10.27
CA VAL A 85 5.61 -5.78 -9.34
C VAL A 85 6.65 -4.81 -9.90
N ARG A 86 6.91 -4.82 -11.22
CA ARG A 86 7.78 -3.87 -11.91
C ARG A 86 7.30 -2.44 -11.75
N ALA A 87 6.03 -2.19 -12.10
CA ALA A 87 5.42 -0.87 -11.99
C ALA A 87 5.50 -0.33 -10.58
N LEU A 88 5.12 -1.13 -9.58
CA LEU A 88 5.17 -0.73 -8.18
C LEU A 88 6.60 -0.50 -7.66
N ALA A 89 7.59 -1.27 -8.12
CA ALA A 89 9.00 -1.04 -7.78
C ALA A 89 9.52 0.27 -8.39
N ALA A 90 9.09 0.58 -9.62
CA ALA A 90 9.40 1.83 -10.29
C ALA A 90 8.78 3.02 -9.57
N TRP A 91 7.49 2.95 -9.23
CA TRP A 91 6.84 3.97 -8.41
C TRP A 91 7.53 4.18 -7.06
N MET A 92 8.08 3.14 -6.44
CA MET A 92 8.87 3.30 -5.22
C MET A 92 10.16 4.09 -5.45
N THR A 93 10.83 3.94 -6.60
CA THR A 93 12.02 4.72 -6.96
C THR A 93 11.68 6.22 -6.98
N PHE A 94 10.64 6.58 -7.73
CA PHE A 94 10.23 7.98 -7.88
C PHE A 94 9.63 8.54 -6.61
N LYS A 95 8.83 7.76 -5.88
CA LYS A 95 8.27 8.18 -4.59
C LYS A 95 9.39 8.53 -3.61
N CYS A 96 10.39 7.68 -3.44
CA CYS A 96 11.53 7.96 -2.56
C CYS A 96 12.33 9.17 -3.03
N ALA A 97 12.49 9.36 -4.35
CA ALA A 97 13.11 10.55 -4.92
C ALA A 97 12.36 11.84 -4.61
N VAL A 98 11.04 11.89 -4.87
CA VAL A 98 10.18 13.06 -4.69
C VAL A 98 10.14 13.52 -3.23
N VAL A 99 10.05 12.60 -2.28
CA VAL A 99 10.08 12.95 -0.84
C VAL A 99 11.50 13.00 -0.25
N ASN A 100 12.53 12.99 -1.11
CA ASN A 100 13.93 13.12 -0.76
C ASN A 100 14.43 12.16 0.34
N ILE A 101 13.97 10.90 0.30
CA ILE A 101 14.47 9.83 1.19
C ILE A 101 15.61 9.10 0.45
N PRO A 102 16.75 8.78 1.11
CA PRO A 102 17.92 8.17 0.47
C PRO A 102 17.73 6.67 0.21
N TYR A 103 16.68 6.34 -0.54
CA TYR A 103 16.37 5.00 -0.98
C TYR A 103 16.13 4.96 -2.48
N GLY A 104 16.50 3.82 -3.05
CA GLY A 104 16.01 3.36 -4.34
C GLY A 104 14.60 2.75 -4.24
N GLY A 105 14.14 2.13 -5.32
CA GLY A 105 12.84 1.48 -5.39
C GLY A 105 12.92 -0.04 -5.52
N ALA A 106 12.12 -0.74 -4.73
CA ALA A 106 11.88 -2.17 -4.91
C ALA A 106 10.44 -2.52 -4.60
N LYS A 107 10.00 -3.69 -5.06
CA LYS A 107 8.73 -4.29 -4.66
C LYS A 107 8.87 -5.81 -4.67
N GLY A 108 8.18 -6.48 -3.76
CA GLY A 108 8.04 -7.93 -3.78
C GLY A 108 6.57 -8.32 -3.79
N ALA A 109 6.31 -9.54 -4.19
CA ALA A 109 4.99 -10.13 -4.04
C ALA A 109 5.05 -11.65 -3.98
N VAL A 110 3.97 -12.24 -3.49
CA VAL A 110 3.68 -13.67 -3.59
C VAL A 110 2.28 -13.83 -4.15
N LYS A 111 2.14 -14.64 -5.20
CA LYS A 111 0.86 -14.93 -5.84
C LYS A 111 0.07 -15.92 -4.98
N VAL A 112 -0.76 -15.39 -4.08
CA VAL A 112 -1.51 -16.17 -3.08
C VAL A 112 -2.75 -15.42 -2.60
N ASN A 113 -3.84 -16.14 -2.38
CA ASN A 113 -4.94 -15.66 -1.57
C ASN A 113 -4.68 -16.04 -0.10
N PRO A 114 -4.29 -15.10 0.79
CA PRO A 114 -3.94 -15.44 2.16
C PRO A 114 -5.13 -15.89 3.00
N ARG A 115 -6.38 -15.69 2.54
CA ARG A 115 -7.59 -16.18 3.22
C ARG A 115 -7.79 -17.68 3.10
N GLU A 116 -7.14 -18.31 2.12
CA GLU A 116 -7.15 -19.76 1.91
C GLU A 116 -6.09 -20.48 2.76
N LEU A 117 -5.22 -19.73 3.44
CA LEU A 117 -4.13 -20.30 4.22
C LEU A 117 -4.42 -20.23 5.71
N SER A 118 -4.06 -21.30 6.41
CA SER A 118 -3.94 -21.24 7.86
C SER A 118 -2.82 -20.28 8.27
N LYS A 119 -2.84 -19.85 9.52
CA LYS A 119 -1.74 -19.05 10.09
C LYS A 119 -0.40 -19.79 10.06
N GLY A 120 -0.43 -21.12 10.18
CA GLY A 120 0.76 -21.97 10.09
C GLY A 120 1.35 -21.98 8.69
N GLU A 121 0.50 -22.21 7.69
CA GLU A 121 0.86 -22.20 6.27
C GLU A 121 1.39 -20.84 5.82
N LEU A 122 0.71 -19.75 6.20
CA LEU A 122 1.13 -18.38 5.88
C LEU A 122 2.50 -18.04 6.48
N LYS A 123 2.78 -18.54 7.69
CA LYS A 123 4.09 -18.40 8.33
C LYS A 123 5.15 -19.21 7.57
N ARG A 124 4.90 -20.48 7.24
CA ARG A 124 5.84 -21.31 6.46
C ARG A 124 6.13 -20.69 5.09
N LEU A 125 5.10 -20.21 4.39
CA LEU A 125 5.21 -19.47 3.13
C LEU A 125 6.12 -18.25 3.27
N THR A 126 5.86 -17.40 4.26
CA THR A 126 6.63 -16.16 4.49
C THR A 126 8.09 -16.46 4.80
N ARG A 127 8.36 -17.47 5.64
CA ARG A 127 9.74 -17.88 5.97
C ARG A 127 10.46 -18.40 4.73
N ARG A 128 9.81 -19.27 3.95
CA ARG A 128 10.41 -19.82 2.73
C ARG A 128 10.66 -18.73 1.68
N TYR A 129 9.70 -17.83 1.45
CA TYR A 129 9.87 -16.69 0.57
C TYR A 129 11.06 -15.83 1.00
N THR A 130 11.16 -15.49 2.29
CA THR A 130 12.27 -14.71 2.86
C THR A 130 13.61 -15.38 2.57
N ALA A 131 13.71 -16.70 2.81
CA ALA A 131 14.91 -17.48 2.53
C ALA A 131 15.33 -17.41 1.05
N MET A 132 14.37 -17.45 0.14
CA MET A 132 14.61 -17.43 -1.31
C MET A 132 15.06 -16.05 -1.82
N ILE A 133 14.72 -14.95 -1.12
CA ILE A 133 15.13 -13.58 -1.50
C ILE A 133 16.31 -13.04 -0.68
N LEU A 134 16.90 -13.83 0.23
CA LEU A 134 18.05 -13.45 1.05
C LEU A 134 19.24 -12.84 0.27
N PRO A 135 19.57 -13.26 -0.96
CA PRO A 135 20.67 -12.65 -1.70
C PRO A 135 20.46 -11.17 -2.00
N LEU A 136 19.20 -10.72 -2.07
CA LEU A 136 18.83 -9.36 -2.41
C LEU A 136 18.62 -8.46 -1.18
N ILE A 137 18.01 -8.99 -0.13
CA ILE A 137 17.58 -8.18 1.02
C ILE A 137 18.68 -7.97 2.06
N GLY A 138 18.60 -6.85 2.78
CA GLY A 138 19.53 -6.46 3.82
C GLY A 138 19.36 -4.97 4.18
N PRO A 139 19.76 -4.56 5.40
CA PRO A 139 19.56 -3.18 5.88
C PRO A 139 20.26 -2.12 5.01
N GLU A 140 21.30 -2.50 4.29
CA GLU A 140 22.08 -1.63 3.38
C GLU A 140 21.92 -2.02 1.91
N LYS A 141 20.96 -2.90 1.59
CA LYS A 141 20.77 -3.43 0.22
C LYS A 141 19.35 -3.23 -0.27
N ASP A 142 18.40 -3.87 0.41
CA ASP A 142 16.99 -3.82 0.08
C ASP A 142 16.17 -4.16 1.31
N ILE A 143 15.26 -3.25 1.66
CA ILE A 143 14.52 -3.27 2.92
C ILE A 143 13.03 -3.43 2.63
N PRO A 144 12.45 -4.63 2.80
CA PRO A 144 11.03 -4.83 2.63
C PRO A 144 10.13 -4.01 3.59
N ALA A 145 8.83 -4.03 3.32
CA ALA A 145 7.78 -3.41 4.13
C ALA A 145 6.44 -4.15 3.95
N PRO A 146 5.41 -3.82 4.75
CA PRO A 146 4.06 -4.22 4.45
C PRO A 146 3.55 -3.62 3.14
N ASP A 147 2.64 -4.34 2.51
CA ASP A 147 1.76 -3.92 1.42
C ASP A 147 0.42 -4.66 1.53
N VAL A 148 -0.37 -4.75 0.45
CA VAL A 148 -1.67 -5.44 0.48
C VAL A 148 -1.53 -6.87 1.04
N ASN A 149 -2.37 -7.16 2.04
CA ASN A 149 -2.43 -8.40 2.82
C ASN A 149 -1.14 -8.83 3.54
N THR A 150 -0.15 -7.96 3.71
CA THR A 150 0.96 -8.20 4.64
C THR A 150 0.91 -7.26 5.83
N THR A 151 1.30 -7.76 7.01
CA THR A 151 1.03 -7.13 8.30
C THR A 151 2.32 -6.98 9.12
N PRO A 152 2.29 -6.25 10.24
CA PRO A 152 3.42 -6.24 11.17
C PRO A 152 3.85 -7.63 11.60
N GLU A 153 2.91 -8.56 11.83
CA GLU A 153 3.24 -9.94 12.18
C GLU A 153 4.09 -10.62 11.09
N ILE A 154 3.71 -10.47 9.82
CA ILE A 154 4.46 -11.01 8.68
C ILE A 154 5.85 -10.37 8.60
N MET A 155 5.97 -9.06 8.85
CA MET A 155 7.29 -8.40 8.91
C MET A 155 8.14 -8.94 10.05
N GLY A 156 7.53 -9.33 11.17
CA GLY A 156 8.22 -10.02 12.26
C GLY A 156 8.80 -11.37 11.82
N TRP A 157 8.04 -12.17 11.06
CA TRP A 157 8.54 -13.44 10.51
C TRP A 157 9.67 -13.25 9.49
N ILE A 158 9.61 -12.20 8.67
CA ILE A 158 10.69 -11.84 7.74
C ILE A 158 11.96 -11.46 8.52
N MET A 159 11.83 -10.56 9.51
CA MET A 159 12.95 -10.15 10.35
C MET A 159 13.60 -11.35 11.05
N ASP A 160 12.79 -12.20 11.66
CA ASP A 160 13.23 -13.39 12.39
C ASP A 160 13.96 -14.36 11.45
N THR A 161 13.36 -14.69 10.30
CA THR A 161 13.97 -15.60 9.33
C THR A 161 15.32 -15.07 8.84
N TYR A 162 15.38 -13.80 8.43
CA TYR A 162 16.64 -13.19 8.00
C TYR A 162 17.70 -13.23 9.12
N SER A 163 17.31 -12.88 10.36
CA SER A 163 18.21 -12.88 11.51
C SER A 163 18.77 -14.28 11.80
N MET A 164 17.94 -15.32 11.72
CA MET A 164 18.38 -16.71 11.89
C MET A 164 19.40 -17.13 10.83
N PHE A 165 19.24 -16.70 9.57
CA PHE A 165 20.23 -16.95 8.52
C PHE A 165 21.52 -16.12 8.69
N LYS A 166 21.48 -14.99 9.40
CA LYS A 166 22.68 -14.18 9.71
C LYS A 166 23.39 -14.61 10.99
N GLY A 167 22.71 -15.33 11.88
CA GLY A 167 23.24 -15.74 13.18
C GLY A 167 23.17 -14.65 14.27
N TYR A 168 22.50 -13.53 13.99
CA TYR A 168 22.26 -12.45 14.96
C TYR A 168 21.03 -11.63 14.56
N THR A 169 20.47 -10.88 15.51
CA THR A 169 19.26 -10.08 15.32
C THR A 169 19.52 -8.87 14.40
N VAL A 170 18.78 -8.76 13.29
CA VAL A 170 18.89 -7.64 12.34
C VAL A 170 17.56 -6.90 12.22
N HIS A 171 17.30 -5.96 13.14
CA HIS A 171 16.06 -5.18 13.12
C HIS A 171 15.86 -4.38 11.82
N GLY A 172 16.94 -3.87 11.23
CA GLY A 172 16.89 -2.96 10.07
C GLY A 172 16.54 -3.62 8.73
N VAL A 173 16.45 -4.95 8.66
CA VAL A 173 16.21 -5.64 7.37
C VAL A 173 14.80 -5.39 6.82
N VAL A 174 13.84 -5.06 7.68
CA VAL A 174 12.45 -4.83 7.28
C VAL A 174 11.81 -3.74 8.14
N THR A 175 10.93 -2.95 7.51
CA THR A 175 10.16 -1.89 8.20
C THR A 175 8.72 -2.33 8.44
N GLY A 176 7.96 -1.60 9.28
CA GLY A 176 6.56 -1.94 9.56
C GLY A 176 6.38 -3.15 10.47
N LYS A 177 7.40 -3.47 11.27
CA LYS A 177 7.38 -4.51 12.31
C LYS A 177 6.48 -4.11 13.50
N PRO A 178 6.09 -5.07 14.37
CA PRO A 178 5.52 -4.79 15.68
C PRO A 178 6.46 -3.92 16.51
N VAL A 179 5.90 -3.10 17.41
CA VAL A 179 6.66 -2.15 18.23
C VAL A 179 7.66 -2.89 19.11
N GLU A 180 7.24 -4.04 19.63
CA GLU A 180 7.97 -4.92 20.56
C GLU A 180 9.30 -5.43 19.99
N ILE A 181 9.45 -5.44 18.65
CA ILE A 181 10.68 -5.91 17.97
C ILE A 181 11.33 -4.80 17.11
N GLY A 182 11.14 -3.54 17.49
CA GLY A 182 11.76 -2.39 16.82
C GLY A 182 10.93 -1.82 15.67
N GLY A 183 9.60 -1.89 15.78
CA GLY A 183 8.66 -1.13 14.96
C GLY A 183 8.57 0.34 15.42
N SER A 184 8.27 1.25 14.50
CA SER A 184 8.10 2.67 14.83
C SER A 184 6.67 2.95 15.31
N LEU A 185 6.56 3.72 16.40
CA LEU A 185 5.31 4.39 16.75
C LEU A 185 4.85 5.30 15.59
N GLY A 186 3.54 5.48 15.45
CA GLY A 186 2.95 6.30 14.38
C GLY A 186 2.95 5.67 12.98
N ARG A 187 3.65 4.54 12.75
CA ARG A 187 3.72 3.89 11.42
C ARG A 187 2.36 3.53 10.84
N LYS A 188 1.42 3.13 11.70
CA LYS A 188 0.03 2.79 11.33
C LYS A 188 -0.68 3.99 10.72
N GLU A 189 -0.59 5.16 11.34
CA GLU A 189 -1.30 6.37 10.90
C GLU A 189 -0.55 7.17 9.82
N ALA A 190 0.74 6.90 9.60
CA ALA A 190 1.63 7.76 8.82
C ALA A 190 1.09 8.11 7.41
N THR A 191 0.57 7.15 6.65
CA THR A 191 0.08 7.41 5.29
C THR A 191 -1.17 8.29 5.30
N GLY A 192 -2.16 7.98 6.15
CA GLY A 192 -3.37 8.80 6.23
C GLY A 192 -3.10 10.19 6.78
N ARG A 193 -2.17 10.32 7.73
CA ARG A 193 -1.68 11.62 8.20
C ARG A 193 -0.96 12.40 7.09
N GLY A 194 -0.19 11.72 6.25
CA GLY A 194 0.44 12.33 5.08
C GLY A 194 -0.59 12.91 4.10
N ILE A 195 -1.67 12.16 3.82
CA ILE A 195 -2.79 12.67 3.01
C ILE A 195 -3.40 13.91 3.66
N THR A 196 -3.71 13.87 4.96
CA THR A 196 -4.25 15.03 5.68
C THR A 196 -3.34 16.26 5.56
N ILE A 197 -2.02 16.08 5.71
CA ILE A 197 -1.05 17.17 5.57
C ILE A 197 -1.09 17.73 4.14
N ILE A 198 -0.98 16.87 3.12
CA ILE A 198 -0.97 17.33 1.72
C ILE A 198 -2.27 18.02 1.34
N THR A 199 -3.43 17.48 1.73
CA THR A 199 -4.73 18.13 1.52
C THR A 199 -4.76 19.52 2.15
N LYS A 200 -4.31 19.67 3.40
CA LYS A 200 -4.22 20.96 4.08
C LYS A 200 -3.34 21.94 3.31
N GLU A 201 -2.13 21.53 2.94
CA GLU A 201 -1.15 22.40 2.25
C GLU A 201 -1.65 22.84 0.86
N ILE A 202 -2.33 21.95 0.12
CA ILE A 202 -2.92 22.29 -1.18
C ILE A 202 -4.02 23.33 -1.02
N LEU A 203 -4.94 23.12 -0.06
CA LEU A 203 -6.03 24.06 0.21
C LEU A 203 -5.50 25.42 0.65
N GLU A 204 -4.50 25.44 1.53
CA GLU A 204 -3.84 26.68 1.97
C GLU A 204 -3.18 27.41 0.79
N LYS A 205 -2.49 26.70 -0.10
CA LYS A 205 -1.90 27.30 -1.32
C LYS A 205 -2.96 27.84 -2.29
N MET A 206 -4.14 27.24 -2.32
CA MET A 206 -5.28 27.70 -3.12
C MET A 206 -6.12 28.79 -2.42
N ASN A 207 -5.76 29.19 -1.20
CA ASN A 207 -6.53 30.09 -0.34
C ASN A 207 -7.97 29.59 -0.06
N ILE A 208 -8.15 28.27 0.01
CA ILE A 208 -9.43 27.62 0.35
C ILE A 208 -9.36 27.19 1.82
N PRO A 209 -10.29 27.62 2.68
CA PRO A 209 -10.30 27.18 4.07
C PRO A 209 -10.68 25.70 4.18
N LEU A 210 -9.91 24.93 4.97
CA LEU A 210 -10.23 23.51 5.24
C LEU A 210 -11.53 23.35 6.04
N LYS A 211 -11.84 24.28 6.93
CA LYS A 211 -13.04 24.20 7.76
C LYS A 211 -14.28 24.32 6.88
N GLY A 212 -15.15 23.31 6.93
CA GLY A 212 -16.40 23.24 6.17
C GLY A 212 -16.27 22.68 4.76
N ILE A 213 -15.06 22.42 4.26
CA ILE A 213 -14.83 21.89 2.92
C ILE A 213 -15.43 20.49 2.77
N ARG A 214 -16.06 20.20 1.62
CA ARG A 214 -16.70 18.92 1.35
C ARG A 214 -15.67 17.92 0.86
N ILE A 215 -15.59 16.76 1.51
CA ILE A 215 -14.64 15.70 1.15
C ILE A 215 -15.36 14.37 0.95
N ALA A 216 -15.00 13.66 -0.12
CA ALA A 216 -15.32 12.24 -0.33
C ALA A 216 -14.06 11.38 -0.19
N ILE A 217 -14.16 10.23 0.48
CA ILE A 217 -13.02 9.34 0.74
C ILE A 217 -13.38 7.91 0.34
N GLN A 218 -12.72 7.38 -0.70
CA GLN A 218 -12.87 5.99 -1.08
C GLN A 218 -11.93 5.12 -0.23
N GLY A 219 -12.48 4.09 0.41
CA GLY A 219 -11.70 3.12 1.19
C GLY A 219 -11.51 3.51 2.66
N MET A 220 -12.36 2.99 3.54
CA MET A 220 -12.29 3.20 5.01
C MET A 220 -11.33 2.24 5.74
N GLY A 221 -10.26 1.82 5.06
CA GLY A 221 -9.16 1.06 5.66
C GLY A 221 -8.22 1.93 6.49
N ASN A 222 -7.01 1.42 6.75
CA ASN A 222 -6.02 2.13 7.56
C ASN A 222 -5.65 3.53 7.02
N VAL A 223 -5.60 3.71 5.70
CA VAL A 223 -5.25 4.98 5.06
C VAL A 223 -6.43 5.95 5.05
N GLY A 224 -7.54 5.61 4.38
CA GLY A 224 -8.69 6.50 4.27
C GLY A 224 -9.37 6.74 5.61
N GLY A 225 -9.51 5.73 6.49
CA GLY A 225 -10.07 5.91 7.82
C GLY A 225 -9.26 6.85 8.72
N THR A 226 -7.92 6.76 8.66
CA THR A 226 -7.05 7.73 9.36
C THR A 226 -7.19 9.14 8.78
N SER A 227 -7.22 9.26 7.44
CA SER A 227 -7.37 10.55 6.75
C SER A 227 -8.70 11.20 7.12
N ALA A 228 -9.80 10.43 7.07
CA ALA A 228 -11.15 10.85 7.44
C ALA A 228 -11.17 11.37 8.88
N LYS A 229 -10.62 10.59 9.83
CA LYS A 229 -10.57 10.97 11.25
C LYS A 229 -9.85 12.30 11.47
N LEU A 230 -8.68 12.47 10.86
CA LEU A 230 -7.86 13.67 11.08
C LEU A 230 -8.47 14.90 10.40
N LEU A 231 -8.93 14.78 9.15
CA LEU A 231 -9.60 15.88 8.42
C LEU A 231 -10.90 16.30 9.11
N TYR A 232 -11.70 15.34 9.57
CA TYR A 232 -12.91 15.59 10.36
C TYR A 232 -12.60 16.39 11.64
N LYS A 233 -11.55 16.01 12.39
CA LYS A 233 -11.12 16.74 13.59
C LYS A 233 -10.60 18.16 13.30
N MET A 234 -10.12 18.40 12.09
CA MET A 234 -9.70 19.74 11.65
C MET A 234 -10.87 20.59 11.13
N GLY A 235 -12.09 20.05 11.13
CA GLY A 235 -13.32 20.75 10.77
C GLY A 235 -13.72 20.59 9.30
N ALA A 236 -13.10 19.69 8.54
CA ALA A 236 -13.59 19.34 7.20
C ALA A 236 -14.93 18.59 7.30
N LYS A 237 -15.79 18.79 6.30
CA LYS A 237 -17.09 18.14 6.20
C LYS A 237 -16.95 16.90 5.31
N ILE A 238 -16.74 15.74 5.93
CA ILE A 238 -16.70 14.48 5.19
C ILE A 238 -18.13 14.10 4.81
N VAL A 239 -18.49 14.18 3.53
CA VAL A 239 -19.86 13.96 3.06
C VAL A 239 -20.06 12.57 2.47
N ALA A 240 -18.99 11.92 2.02
CA ALA A 240 -19.05 10.56 1.49
C ALA A 240 -17.85 9.71 1.92
N VAL A 241 -18.10 8.44 2.27
CA VAL A 241 -17.05 7.43 2.51
C VAL A 241 -17.45 6.07 1.93
N SER A 242 -16.50 5.25 1.49
CA SER A 242 -16.82 3.88 1.03
C SER A 242 -15.85 2.80 1.48
N ASP A 243 -16.29 1.55 1.36
CA ASP A 243 -15.48 0.34 1.47
C ASP A 243 -15.87 -0.67 0.36
N VAL A 244 -15.42 -1.91 0.49
CA VAL A 244 -15.70 -2.97 -0.49
C VAL A 244 -17.19 -3.32 -0.64
N SER A 245 -18.04 -2.90 0.30
CA SER A 245 -19.47 -3.20 0.33
C SER A 245 -20.36 -2.10 -0.24
N GLY A 246 -19.80 -0.92 -0.53
CA GLY A 246 -20.52 0.27 -0.97
C GLY A 246 -20.10 1.52 -0.21
N GLY A 247 -20.83 2.61 -0.39
CA GLY A 247 -20.57 3.90 0.22
C GLY A 247 -21.72 4.44 1.06
N LEU A 248 -21.39 5.43 1.88
CA LEU A 248 -22.32 6.23 2.66
C LEU A 248 -22.22 7.68 2.20
N TYR A 249 -23.35 8.36 2.14
CA TYR A 249 -23.46 9.77 1.81
C TYR A 249 -24.33 10.51 2.83
N CYS A 250 -23.88 11.68 3.28
CA CYS A 250 -24.69 12.60 4.06
C CYS A 250 -24.38 14.04 3.65
N GLU A 251 -25.39 14.72 3.10
CA GLU A 251 -25.29 16.12 2.68
C GLU A 251 -24.90 17.04 3.85
N ALA A 252 -25.31 16.73 5.07
CA ALA A 252 -24.97 17.50 6.27
C ALA A 252 -23.59 17.16 6.85
N GLY A 253 -22.92 16.12 6.33
CA GLY A 253 -21.67 15.56 6.85
C GLY A 253 -21.89 14.29 7.66
N LEU A 254 -20.93 13.37 7.56
CA LEU A 254 -20.92 12.09 8.25
C LEU A 254 -20.23 12.21 9.62
N ASP A 255 -20.76 11.49 10.62
CA ASP A 255 -20.11 11.32 11.91
C ASP A 255 -18.99 10.28 11.80
N ILE A 256 -17.78 10.75 11.48
CA ILE A 256 -16.64 9.88 11.22
C ILE A 256 -16.18 9.12 12.46
N GLU A 257 -16.35 9.68 13.66
CA GLU A 257 -15.96 8.97 14.89
C GLU A 257 -16.90 7.78 15.17
N ASP A 258 -18.20 7.96 14.93
CA ASP A 258 -19.20 6.90 15.04
C ASP A 258 -19.02 5.80 13.98
N ILE A 259 -18.80 6.19 12.72
CA ILE A 259 -18.54 5.25 11.63
C ILE A 259 -17.27 4.43 11.90
N LEU A 260 -16.19 5.06 12.36
CA LEU A 260 -14.95 4.33 12.68
C LEU A 260 -15.12 3.37 13.87
N LYS A 261 -15.93 3.73 14.88
CA LYS A 261 -16.29 2.82 15.97
C LYS A 261 -17.09 1.63 15.44
N TYR A 262 -18.08 1.87 14.59
CA TYR A 262 -18.89 0.83 13.97
C TYR A 262 -18.02 -0.14 13.15
N ILE A 263 -17.15 0.36 12.27
CA ILE A 263 -16.27 -0.48 11.44
C ILE A 263 -15.35 -1.33 12.32
N ASN A 264 -14.77 -0.76 13.38
CA ASN A 264 -13.80 -1.48 14.22
C ASN A 264 -14.45 -2.50 15.18
N ASN A 265 -15.77 -2.41 15.43
CA ASN A 265 -16.55 -3.30 16.31
C ASN A 265 -15.81 -3.71 17.60
N ASP A 266 -15.25 -2.73 18.31
CA ASP A 266 -14.44 -2.94 19.53
C ASP A 266 -13.29 -3.95 19.40
N GLY A 267 -12.73 -4.09 18.20
CA GLY A 267 -11.60 -4.98 17.91
C GLY A 267 -11.97 -6.46 17.77
N LYS A 268 -13.27 -6.81 17.74
CA LYS A 268 -13.73 -8.20 17.56
C LYS A 268 -13.74 -8.63 16.10
N SER A 269 -14.30 -7.80 15.22
CA SER A 269 -14.43 -8.05 13.78
C SER A 269 -14.55 -6.74 13.03
N TYR A 270 -14.38 -6.75 11.70
CA TYR A 270 -14.65 -5.55 10.90
C TYR A 270 -16.09 -5.60 10.39
N ASN A 271 -16.87 -4.56 10.68
CA ASN A 271 -18.19 -4.37 10.06
C ASN A 271 -18.01 -3.69 8.70
N LEU A 272 -18.86 -4.07 7.74
CA LEU A 272 -18.94 -3.45 6.42
C LEU A 272 -19.89 -2.26 6.45
N LEU A 273 -19.58 -1.22 5.67
CA LEU A 273 -20.39 0.00 5.62
C LEU A 273 -21.83 -0.25 5.18
N SER A 274 -22.09 -1.26 4.36
CA SER A 274 -23.45 -1.66 3.95
C SER A 274 -24.39 -1.99 5.12
N GLY A 275 -23.85 -2.33 6.29
CA GLY A 275 -24.63 -2.58 7.50
C GLY A 275 -24.85 -1.34 8.38
N TYR A 276 -24.21 -0.21 8.08
CA TYR A 276 -24.32 1.01 8.87
C TYR A 276 -25.61 1.76 8.54
N ASN A 277 -26.41 2.09 9.55
CA ASN A 277 -27.68 2.80 9.37
C ASN A 277 -27.83 3.90 10.44
N LYS A 278 -28.10 5.13 10.01
CA LYS A 278 -28.34 6.30 10.86
C LYS A 278 -29.18 7.31 10.10
N ASP A 279 -30.00 8.08 10.81
CA ASP A 279 -30.86 9.08 10.20
C ASP A 279 -30.05 10.11 9.39
N GLY A 280 -30.52 10.40 8.17
CA GLY A 280 -29.86 11.33 7.24
C GLY A 280 -28.69 10.75 6.44
N VAL A 281 -28.26 9.52 6.72
CA VAL A 281 -27.22 8.82 5.96
C VAL A 281 -27.86 7.94 4.88
N LYS A 282 -27.41 8.11 3.64
CA LYS A 282 -27.85 7.31 2.48
C LYS A 282 -26.75 6.33 2.09
N HIS A 283 -27.14 5.12 1.70
CA HIS A 283 -26.24 4.20 1.01
C HIS A 283 -26.12 4.61 -0.46
N ILE A 284 -24.90 4.58 -0.97
CA ILE A 284 -24.54 4.91 -2.35
C ILE A 284 -23.59 3.83 -2.90
N THR A 285 -23.44 3.75 -4.22
CA THR A 285 -22.45 2.86 -4.84
C THR A 285 -21.04 3.45 -4.75
N ASN A 286 -20.02 2.64 -5.07
CA ASN A 286 -18.64 3.11 -5.14
C ASN A 286 -18.45 4.10 -6.29
N GLU A 287 -19.16 3.93 -7.41
CA GLU A 287 -19.16 4.84 -8.55
C GLU A 287 -19.78 6.19 -8.18
N GLU A 288 -20.93 6.18 -7.48
CA GLU A 288 -21.58 7.39 -7.00
C GLU A 288 -20.70 8.18 -6.02
N LEU A 289 -19.88 7.49 -5.21
CA LEU A 289 -18.89 8.16 -4.36
C LEU A 289 -17.83 8.90 -5.18
N LEU A 290 -17.30 8.26 -6.21
CA LEU A 290 -16.27 8.85 -7.07
C LEU A 290 -16.78 10.07 -7.86
N THR A 291 -18.08 10.12 -8.13
CA THR A 291 -18.74 11.24 -8.82
C THR A 291 -19.49 12.18 -7.88
N SER A 292 -19.27 12.09 -6.57
CA SER A 292 -19.93 12.94 -5.59
C SER A 292 -19.53 14.40 -5.75
N ASP A 293 -20.49 15.32 -5.53
CA ASP A 293 -20.26 16.76 -5.58
C ASP A 293 -19.50 17.24 -4.33
N VAL A 294 -18.17 17.26 -4.45
CA VAL A 294 -17.21 17.59 -3.38
C VAL A 294 -16.06 18.43 -3.89
N ASP A 295 -15.43 19.16 -2.98
CA ASP A 295 -14.24 19.97 -3.29
C ASP A 295 -12.96 19.10 -3.33
N VAL A 296 -12.93 18.01 -2.56
CA VAL A 296 -11.78 17.10 -2.47
C VAL A 296 -12.24 15.65 -2.52
N LEU A 297 -11.66 14.87 -3.44
CA LEU A 297 -11.79 13.42 -3.50
C LEU A 297 -10.47 12.76 -3.07
N ILE A 298 -10.54 11.80 -2.14
CA ILE A 298 -9.40 11.03 -1.66
C ILE A 298 -9.60 9.55 -2.03
N PRO A 299 -9.04 9.07 -3.15
CA PRO A 299 -9.04 7.66 -3.49
C PRO A 299 -7.98 6.91 -2.68
N ALA A 300 -8.40 6.09 -1.72
CA ALA A 300 -7.50 5.36 -0.80
C ALA A 300 -7.82 3.85 -0.72
N ALA A 301 -8.32 3.28 -1.83
CA ALA A 301 -8.64 1.87 -1.99
C ALA A 301 -7.64 1.16 -2.95
N LEU A 302 -8.13 0.56 -4.03
CA LEU A 302 -7.35 -0.09 -5.08
C LEU A 302 -7.32 0.78 -6.34
N GLU A 303 -6.37 0.47 -7.23
CA GLU A 303 -6.27 0.97 -8.61
C GLU A 303 -7.47 0.63 -9.50
#